data_AF-A0A1F6DTM2-F1
#
_entry.id   AF-A0A1F6DTM2-F1
#
_cell.length_a   1.000
_cell.length_b   1.000
_cell.length_c   1.000
_cell.angle_alpha   90.00
_cell.angle_beta   90.00
_cell.angle_gamma   90.00
#
_symmetry.space_group_name_H-M   'P 1'
#
loop_
_entity.id
_entity.type
_entity.pdbx_description
1 polymer ?
#
loop_
_entity_poly.entity_id
_entity_poly.type
_entity_poly.pdbx_seq_one_letter_code
_entity_poly.pdbx_strand_id
1 'polypeptide(L)' 'MDTLKKIFSSVLNVPKSAVTDTLSPETAESWDSLNAIILLTEIEKAFNITFTFDEAMAIKNFGETVALVRSKGIQL' A
#
# COMPACT_ATOMS: atom_id res chain seq x y z
N MET A 1 -1.79 9.29 -6.17
CA MET A 1 -0.67 9.45 -5.25
C MET A 1 -1.20 9.87 -3.90
N ASP A 2 -1.98 10.96 -3.83
CA ASP A 2 -2.49 11.50 -2.56
C ASP A 2 -3.32 10.50 -1.74
N THR A 3 -4.27 9.81 -2.41
CA THR A 3 -5.15 8.80 -1.81
C THR A 3 -4.37 7.60 -1.28
N LEU A 4 -3.48 7.03 -2.09
CA LEU A 4 -2.68 5.87 -1.69
C LEU A 4 -1.80 6.22 -0.48
N LYS A 5 -1.15 7.39 -0.48
CA LYS A 5 -0.39 7.86 0.69
C LYS A 5 -1.24 8.06 1.94
N LYS A 6 -2.51 8.49 1.81
CA LYS A 6 -3.45 8.62 2.93
C LYS A 6 -3.78 7.26 3.54
N ILE A 7 -4.04 6.25 2.72
CA ILE A 7 -4.31 4.88 3.19
C ILE A 7 -3.13 4.37 4.00
N PHE A 8 -1.91 4.47 3.46
CA PHE A 8 -0.69 4.07 4.17
C PHE A 8 -0.49 4.82 5.48
N SER A 9 -0.63 6.16 5.44
CA SER A 9 -0.51 6.99 6.64
C SER A 9 -1.52 6.61 7.72
N SER A 10 -2.76 6.31 7.34
CA SER A 10 -3.83 5.94 8.27
C SER A 10 -3.65 4.55 8.85
N VAL A 11 -3.35 3.54 8.03
CA VAL A 11 -3.24 2.15 8.48
C VAL A 11 -1.98 1.92 9.29
N LEU A 12 -0.86 2.49 8.85
CA LEU A 12 0.43 2.33 9.53
C LEU A 12 0.65 3.35 10.65
N ASN A 13 -0.28 4.28 10.86
CA ASN A 13 -0.17 5.35 11.85
C ASN A 13 1.17 6.12 11.75
N VAL A 14 1.59 6.42 10.51
CA VAL A 14 2.80 7.19 10.20
C VAL A 14 2.42 8.51 9.53
N PRO A 15 3.22 9.57 9.68
CA PRO A 15 2.95 10.82 8.96
C PRO A 15 3.04 10.58 7.45
N LYS A 16 2.14 11.21 6.69
CA LYS A 16 2.10 11.09 5.22
C LYS A 16 3.43 11.44 4.54
N SER A 17 4.22 12.34 5.14
CA SER A 17 5.56 12.69 4.68
C SER A 17 6.56 11.53 4.77
N ALA A 18 6.36 10.58 5.69
CA ALA A 18 7.16 9.37 5.80
C ALA A 18 6.77 8.29 4.78
N VAL A 19 5.62 8.44 4.10
CA VAL A 19 5.21 7.54 3.02
C VAL A 19 5.97 7.87 1.74
N THR A 20 7.14 7.26 1.66
CA THR A 20 8.10 7.32 0.54
C THR A 20 8.14 5.97 -0.17
N ASP A 21 8.69 5.93 -1.37
CA ASP A 21 8.73 4.71 -2.18
C ASP A 21 9.50 3.56 -1.50
N THR A 22 10.38 3.88 -0.56
CA THR A 22 11.18 2.92 0.22
C THR A 22 10.50 2.47 1.51
N LEU A 23 9.35 3.04 1.91
CA LEU A 23 8.60 2.59 3.08
C LEU A 23 8.24 1.11 2.90
N SER A 24 8.55 0.30 3.90
CA SER A 24 8.48 -1.17 3.84
C SER A 24 8.16 -1.75 5.23
N PRO A 25 7.80 -3.05 5.32
CA PRO A 25 7.67 -3.75 6.60
C PRO A 25 8.91 -3.68 7.50
N GLU A 26 10.10 -3.57 6.91
CA GLU A 26 11.35 -3.45 7.68
C GLU A 26 11.58 -2.06 8.28
N THR A 27 10.98 -1.03 7.69
CA THR A 27 11.17 0.38 8.08
C THR A 27 9.99 0.96 8.84
N ALA A 28 8.80 0.35 8.72
CA ALA A 28 7.61 0.68 9.47
C ALA A 28 7.20 -0.51 10.35
N GLU A 29 7.49 -0.42 11.65
CA GLU A 29 7.15 -1.47 12.64
C GLU A 29 5.66 -1.82 12.64
N SER A 30 4.79 -0.84 12.36
CA SER A 30 3.34 -1.04 12.25
C SER A 30 2.93 -1.80 10.99
N TRP A 31 3.79 -1.97 10.00
CA TRP A 31 3.46 -2.73 8.80
C TRP A 31 3.73 -4.23 9.03
N ASP A 32 2.97 -4.80 9.95
CA ASP A 32 2.95 -6.23 10.26
C ASP A 32 1.95 -7.00 9.37
N SER A 33 1.78 -8.31 9.63
CA SER A 33 0.87 -9.17 8.87
C SER A 33 -0.59 -8.70 8.90
N LEU A 34 -1.06 -8.10 10.00
CA LEU A 34 -2.44 -7.64 10.11
C LEU A 34 -2.64 -6.36 9.31
N ASN A 35 -1.75 -5.39 9.49
CA ASN A 35 -1.83 -4.12 8.77
C ASN A 35 -1.54 -4.28 7.27
N ALA A 36 -0.75 -5.28 6.86
CA ALA A 36 -0.61 -5.63 5.45
C ALA A 36 -1.96 -6.05 4.82
N ILE A 37 -2.75 -6.87 5.51
CA ILE A 37 -4.09 -7.29 5.04
C ILE A 37 -5.04 -6.10 4.99
N ILE A 38 -5.00 -5.22 6.01
CA ILE A 38 -5.82 -4.01 6.05
C ILE A 38 -5.44 -3.06 4.91
N LEU A 39 -4.14 -2.85 4.65
CA LEU A 39 -3.65 -2.04 3.53
C LEU A 39 -4.21 -2.54 2.20
N LEU A 40 -4.04 -3.85 1.91
CA LEU A 40 -4.54 -4.45 0.69
C LEU A 40 -6.05 -4.21 0.53
N THR A 41 -6.82 -4.48 1.58
CA THR A 41 -8.28 -4.33 1.59
C THR A 41 -8.70 -2.87 1.34
N GLU A 42 -8.06 -1.91 1.98
CA GLU A 42 -8.40 -0.49 1.82
C GLU A 42 -8.00 0.06 0.45
N ILE A 43 -6.91 -0.44 -0.13
CA ILE A 43 -6.49 -0.10 -1.50
C ILE A 43 -7.48 -0.66 -2.52
N GLU A 44 -7.85 -1.93 -2.39
CA GLU A 44 -8.85 -2.58 -3.24
C GLU A 44 -10.17 -1.81 -3.25
N LYS A 45 -10.69 -1.46 -2.06
CA LYS A 45 -11.90 -0.65 -1.93
C LYS A 45 -11.75 0.74 -2.54
N ALA A 46 -10.65 1.44 -2.26
CA ALA A 46 -10.46 2.82 -2.69
C ALA A 46 -10.35 2.98 -4.21
N PHE A 47 -9.81 1.98 -4.89
CA PHE A 47 -9.61 2.01 -6.35
C PHE A 47 -10.54 1.06 -7.12
N ASN A 48 -11.41 0.32 -6.42
CA ASN A 48 -12.29 -0.69 -6.99
C ASN A 48 -11.52 -1.72 -7.84
N ILE A 49 -10.41 -2.22 -7.28
CA ILE A 49 -9.53 -3.24 -7.86
C ILE A 49 -9.49 -4.48 -6.97
N THR A 50 -8.95 -5.57 -7.50
CA THR A 50 -8.68 -6.79 -6.72
C THR A 50 -7.27 -7.27 -7.03
N PHE A 51 -6.52 -7.60 -5.98
CA PHE A 51 -5.22 -8.23 -6.07
C PHE A 51 -5.37 -9.74 -6.05
N THR A 52 -4.60 -10.41 -6.90
CA THR A 52 -4.40 -11.86 -6.73
C THR A 52 -3.49 -12.11 -5.52
N PHE A 53 -3.47 -13.34 -5.03
CA PHE A 53 -2.57 -13.73 -3.96
C PHE A 53 -1.10 -13.46 -4.32
N ASP A 54 -0.68 -13.80 -5.54
CA ASP A 54 0.69 -13.59 -6.01
C ASP A 54 1.05 -12.09 -6.09
N GLU A 55 0.11 -11.26 -6.55
CA GLU A 55 0.28 -9.80 -6.59
C GLU A 55 0.43 -9.21 -5.19
N ALA A 56 -0.41 -9.64 -4.25
CA ALA A 56 -0.34 -9.20 -2.86
C ALA A 56 0.99 -9.60 -2.20
N MET A 57 1.46 -10.84 -2.44
CA MET A 57 2.74 -11.34 -1.93
C MET A 57 3.96 -10.66 -2.57
N ALA A 58 3.81 -10.06 -3.76
CA ALA A 58 4.88 -9.36 -4.44
C ALA A 58 5.16 -7.95 -3.86
N ILE A 59 4.29 -7.42 -3.00
CA ILE A 59 4.43 -6.08 -2.42
C ILE A 59 5.44 -6.11 -1.25
N LYS A 60 6.58 -5.44 -1.41
CA LYS A 60 7.62 -5.30 -0.37
C LYS A 60 7.76 -3.87 0.14
N ASN A 61 7.28 -2.89 -0.62
CA ASN A 61 7.33 -1.48 -0.25
C ASN A 61 6.23 -0.68 -0.95
N PHE A 62 6.08 0.58 -0.53
CA PHE A 62 5.11 1.51 -1.09
C PHE A 62 5.29 1.73 -2.59
N GLY A 63 6.54 1.78 -3.08
CA GLY A 63 6.82 1.94 -4.51
C GLY A 63 6.30 0.78 -5.36
N GLU A 64 6.46 -0.46 -4.89
CA GLU A 64 5.89 -1.64 -5.54
C GLU A 64 4.36 -1.63 -5.49
N THR A 65 3.76 -1.15 -4.39
CA THR A 65 2.30 -0.93 -4.35
C THR A 65 1.85 0.08 -5.41
N VAL A 66 2.59 1.19 -5.58
CA VAL A 66 2.30 2.19 -6.63
C VAL A 66 2.36 1.57 -8.01
N ALA A 67 3.40 0.76 -8.29
CA ALA A 67 3.56 0.09 -9.57
C ALA A 67 2.41 -0.90 -9.85
N LEU A 68 2.02 -1.67 -8.84
CA LEU A 68 0.93 -2.64 -8.94
C LEU A 68 -0.44 -1.96 -9.14
N VAL A 69 -0.73 -0.88 -8.42
CA VAL A 69 -1.98 -0.12 -8.62
C VAL A 69 -2.03 0.48 -10.03
N ARG A 70 -0.90 0.99 -10.56
CA ARG A 70 -0.82 1.49 -11.93
C ARG A 70 -0.99 0.40 -12.98
N SER A 71 -0.49 -0.82 -12.75
CA SER A 71 -0.66 -1.93 -13.69
C SER A 71 -2.12 -2.35 -13.85
N LYS A 72 -2.97 -2.03 -12.85
CA LYS A 72 -4.44 -2.17 -12.92
C LYS A 72 -5.14 -1.04 -13.69
N GLY A 73 -4.39 -0.12 -14.31
CA GLY A 73 -4.93 1.00 -15.11
C GLY A 73 -5.30 2.25 -14.30
N ILE A 74 -4.95 2.30 -13.01
CA ILE A 74 -5.26 3.43 -12.13
C ILE A 74 -4.22 4.55 -12.28
N GLN A 75 -4.69 5.76 -12.55
CA GLN A 75 -3.85 6.97 -12.47
C GLN A 75 -3.80 7.47 -11.03
N LEU A 76 -2.59 7.48 -10.47
CA LEU A 76 -2.28 7.93 -9.13
C LEU A 76 -1.81 9.38 -9.15
#